data_AF-A0A2E4JPL9-F1
#
_entry.id   AF-A0A2E4JPL9-F1
#
_cell.length_a   1.000
_cell.length_b   1.000
_cell.length_c   1.000
_cell.angle_alpha   90.00
_cell.angle_beta   90.00
_cell.angle_gamma   90.00
#
_symmetry.space_group_name_H-M   'P 1'
#
loop_
_entity.id
_entity.type
_entity.pdbx_description
1 polymer ?
#
loop_
_entity_poly.entity_id
_entity_poly.type
_entity_poly.pdbx_seq_one_letter_code
_entity_poly.pdbx_strand_id
1 'polypeptide(L)' 'MASPEHVFETWSSAFEGLYELKRSFVLTMHPWIIGRAGRLKILAKLIDYINEFEGVTFMTALDLAKLHLEIDHSSTIE' A
#
# COMPACT_ATOMS: atom_id res chain seq x y z
N MET A 1 17.98 -9.65 9.32
CA MET A 1 17.10 -8.51 8.96
C MET A 1 17.21 -8.35 7.45
N ALA A 2 16.10 -8.31 6.71
CA ALA A 2 16.11 -8.16 5.25
C ALA A 2 16.88 -6.89 4.80
N SER A 3 17.51 -6.90 3.63
CA SER A 3 18.12 -5.69 3.07
C SER A 3 17.06 -4.61 2.79
N PRO A 4 17.44 -3.33 2.67
CA PRO A 4 16.56 -2.28 2.16
C PRO A 4 15.90 -2.64 0.82
N GLU A 5 16.68 -3.21 -0.10
CA GLU A 5 16.26 -3.58 -1.44
C GLU A 5 15.23 -4.70 -1.42
N HIS A 6 15.48 -5.77 -0.64
CA HIS A 6 14.54 -6.88 -0.51
C HIS A 6 13.19 -6.44 0.09
N VAL A 7 13.21 -5.43 0.97
CA VAL A 7 11.97 -4.86 1.53
C VAL A 7 11.20 -4.08 0.47
N PHE A 8 11.89 -3.31 -0.38
CA PHE A 8 11.25 -2.64 -1.51
C PHE A 8 10.59 -3.66 -2.44
N GLU A 9 11.33 -4.68 -2.88
CA GLU A 9 10.84 -5.73 -3.79
C GLU A 9 9.61 -6.45 -3.23
N THR A 10 9.65 -6.77 -1.93
CA THR A 10 8.53 -7.43 -1.25
C THR A 10 7.28 -6.55 -1.25
N TRP A 11 7.44 -5.26 -0.94
CA TRP A 11 6.30 -4.33 -0.86
C TRP A 11 5.75 -3.95 -2.23
N SER A 12 6.61 -3.72 -3.23
CA SER A 12 6.18 -3.41 -4.59
C SER A 12 5.42 -4.58 -5.20
N SER A 13 5.93 -5.81 -5.05
CA SER A 13 5.26 -7.02 -5.56
C SER A 13 3.90 -7.26 -4.89
N ALA A 14 3.80 -7.01 -3.58
CA ALA A 14 2.52 -7.10 -2.87
C ALA A 14 1.52 -6.04 -3.34
N PHE A 15 1.98 -4.83 -3.60
CA PHE A 15 1.16 -3.76 -4.16
C PHE A 15 0.67 -4.12 -5.57
N GLU A 16 1.55 -4.57 -6.48
CA GLU A 16 1.18 -4.97 -7.85
C GLU A 16 0.10 -6.05 -7.86
N GLY A 17 0.26 -7.10 -7.05
CA GLY A 17 -0.75 -8.17 -6.96
C GLY A 17 -2.11 -7.66 -6.46
N LEU A 18 -2.14 -6.73 -5.52
CA LEU A 18 -3.39 -6.13 -5.04
C LEU A 18 -3.98 -5.12 -6.03
N TYR A 19 -3.13 -4.43 -6.78
CA TYR A 19 -3.54 -3.52 -7.85
C TYR A 19 -4.26 -4.29 -8.96
N GLU A 20 -3.71 -5.42 -9.40
CA GLU A 20 -4.36 -6.33 -10.37
C GLU A 20 -5.72 -6.82 -9.88
N LEU A 21 -5.82 -7.17 -8.60
CA LEU A 21 -7.07 -7.63 -7.96
C LEU A 21 -8.04 -6.50 -7.63
N LYS A 22 -7.68 -5.23 -7.89
CA LYS A 22 -8.45 -4.05 -7.50
C LYS A 22 -8.83 -4.08 -6.01
N ARG A 23 -7.83 -4.30 -5.16
CA ARG A 23 -7.95 -4.36 -3.70
C ARG A 23 -7.08 -3.30 -3.05
N SER A 24 -7.40 -2.99 -1.79
CA SER A 24 -6.63 -2.05 -0.97
C SER A 24 -5.28 -2.65 -0.54
N PHE A 25 -4.21 -1.87 -0.63
CA PHE A 25 -2.90 -2.21 -0.07
C PHE A 25 -2.68 -1.53 1.29
N VAL A 26 -2.56 -2.32 2.35
CA VAL A 26 -2.42 -1.82 3.73
C VAL A 26 -1.05 -2.20 4.29
N LEU A 27 -0.14 -1.22 4.33
CA LEU A 27 1.21 -1.41 4.88
C LEU A 27 1.27 -0.99 6.36
N THR A 28 1.53 -1.95 7.25
CA THR A 28 1.73 -1.67 8.68
C THR A 28 3.19 -1.29 8.96
N MET A 29 3.39 -0.18 9.68
CA MET A 29 4.72 0.35 9.99
C MET A 29 4.86 0.64 11.49
N HIS A 30 6.07 0.48 12.01
CA HIS A 30 6.42 0.86 13.38
C HIS A 30 7.55 1.91 13.37
N PRO A 31 7.43 3.04 14.10
CA PRO A 31 8.39 4.16 14.05
C PRO A 31 9.85 3.73 14.31
N TRP A 32 10.07 2.84 15.28
CA TRP A 32 11.40 2.28 15.61
C TRP A 32 12.10 1.56 14.44
N ILE A 33 11.32 1.03 13.50
CA ILE A 33 11.83 0.26 12.36
C ILE A 33 11.89 1.16 11.13
N ILE A 34 10.76 1.77 10.74
CA ILE A 34 10.66 2.54 9.50
C ILE A 34 11.40 3.88 9.57
N GLY A 35 11.54 4.47 10.76
CA GLY A 35 12.18 5.76 10.97
C GLY A 35 13.71 5.76 10.81
N ARG A 36 14.34 4.60 10.61
CA ARG A 36 15.78 4.50 10.33
C ARG A 36 16.06 5.08 8.95
N ALA A 37 17.11 5.90 8.81
CA ALA A 37 17.39 6.63 7.56
C ALA A 37 17.40 5.76 6.29
N GLY A 38 17.95 4.54 6.34
CA GLY A 38 17.92 3.61 5.21
C GLY A 38 16.51 3.12 4.87
N ARG A 39 15.64 2.93 5.86
CA ARG A 39 14.25 2.50 5.67
C ARG A 39 13.34 3.64 5.22
N LEU A 40 13.58 4.86 5.68
CA LEU A 40 12.90 6.05 5.18
C LEU A 40 13.10 6.24 3.67
N LYS A 41 14.33 6.02 3.16
CA LYS A 41 14.60 6.06 1.72
C LYS A 41 13.80 5.02 0.94
N ILE A 42 13.64 3.82 1.49
CA ILE A 42 12.84 2.76 0.86
C ILE A 42 11.34 3.11 0.87
N LEU A 43 10.84 3.67 1.98
CA LEU A 43 9.46 4.13 2.04
C LEU A 43 9.18 5.23 1.02
N ALA A 44 10.08 6.21 0.90
CA ALA A 44 9.97 7.26 -0.11
C ALA A 44 9.93 6.67 -1.53
N LYS A 45 10.87 5.77 -1.84
CA LYS A 45 10.90 5.06 -3.13
C LYS A 45 9.60 4.29 -3.41
N LEU A 46 9.01 3.64 -2.41
CA LEU A 46 7.74 2.92 -2.57
C LEU A 46 6.59 3.89 -2.87
N ILE A 47 6.53 5.03 -2.18
CA ILE A 47 5.50 6.05 -2.42
C ILE A 47 5.62 6.59 -3.83
N ASP A 48 6.83 6.95 -4.27
CA ASP A 48 7.09 7.45 -5.63
C ASP A 48 6.65 6.43 -6.68
N TYR A 49 7.01 5.15 -6.48
CA TYR A 49 6.62 4.06 -7.37
C TYR A 49 5.09 3.86 -7.44
N ILE A 50 4.39 3.90 -6.31
CA ILE A 50 2.91 3.76 -6.27
C ILE A 50 2.23 4.92 -7.02
N ASN A 51 2.80 6.13 -6.98
CA ASN A 51 2.24 7.29 -7.69
C ASN A 51 2.31 7.17 -9.22
N GLU A 52 3.07 6.22 -9.77
CA GLU A 52 3.13 5.96 -11.22
C GLU A 52 1.88 5.21 -11.73
N PHE A 53 1.04 4.68 -10.84
CA PHE A 53 -0.13 3.88 -11.17
C PHE A 53 -1.42 4.72 -11.18
N GLU A 54 -2.22 4.56 -12.23
CA GLU A 54 -3.51 5.25 -12.35
C GLU A 54 -4.56 4.65 -11.40
N GLY A 55 -5.52 5.48 -10.94
CA GLY A 55 -6.62 5.01 -10.10
C GLY A 55 -6.23 4.65 -8.65
N VAL A 56 -5.02 5.00 -8.21
CA VAL A 56 -4.58 4.84 -6.83
C VAL A 56 -4.86 6.10 -6.02
N THR A 57 -5.22 5.95 -4.75
CA THR A 57 -5.37 7.06 -3.82
C THR A 57 -4.93 6.63 -2.43
N PHE A 58 -4.10 7.44 -1.78
CA PHE A 58 -3.73 7.24 -0.39
C PHE A 58 -4.89 7.67 0.52
N MET A 59 -5.29 6.78 1.42
CA MET A 59 -6.42 6.98 2.32
C MET A 59 -6.03 6.62 3.75
N THR A 60 -6.71 7.23 4.72
CA THR A 60 -6.72 6.71 6.08
C THR A 60 -7.60 5.45 6.15
N ALA A 61 -7.38 4.61 7.17
CA ALA A 61 -8.26 3.45 7.40
C ALA A 61 -9.73 3.87 7.63
N LEU A 62 -9.96 5.07 8.19
CA LEU A 62 -11.30 5.60 8.39
C LEU A 62 -11.97 5.96 7.06
N ASP A 63 -11.25 6.60 6.14
CA ASP A 63 -11.79 6.97 4.83
C ASP A 63 -12.09 5.72 4.00
N LEU A 64 -11.22 4.70 4.06
CA LEU A 64 -11.48 3.41 3.44
C LEU A 64 -12.73 2.72 4.01
N ALA A 65 -12.91 2.76 5.34
CA ALA A 65 -14.10 2.19 5.98
C ALA A 65 -15.39 2.92 5.58
N LYS A 66 -15.36 4.26 5.46
CA LYS A 66 -16.50 5.04 4.96
C LYS A 66 -16.80 4.72 3.50
N LEU A 67 -15.78 4.70 2.65
CA LEU A 67 -15.92 4.33 1.24
C LEU A 67 -16.56 2.94 1.10
N HIS A 68 -16.14 1.98 1.91
CA HIS A 68 -16.74 0.64 1.91
C HIS A 68 -18.24 0.68 2.23
N LEU A 69 -18.67 1.47 3.22
CA LEU A 69 -20.10 1.61 3.56
C LEU A 69 -20.95 2.30 2.47
N GLU A 70 -20.33 3.13 1.63
CA GLU A 70 -21.00 3.86 0.55
C GLU A 70 -21.12 3.03 -0.75
N ILE A 71 -20.29 1.99 -0.92
CA ILE A 71 -20.32 1.11 -2.08
C ILE A 71 -21.53 0.18 -1.96
N ASP A 72 -22.42 0.20 -2.97
CA ASP A 72 -23.51 -0.78 -3.07
C ASP A 72 -22.95 -2.20 -3.24
N HIS A 73 -23.20 -3.07 -2.25
CA HIS A 73 -22.70 -4.44 -2.21
C HIS A 73 -23.47 -5.42 -3.10
N SER A 74 -24.52 -4.96 -3.78
CA SER A 74 -25.37 -5.76 -4.67
C SER A 74 -24.62 -6.39 -5.87
N SER A 75 -23.37 -6.00 -6.11
CA SER A 75 -22.54 -6.44 -7.26
C SER A 75 -21.27 -7.21 -6.87
N THR A 76 -21.12 -7.63 -5.61
CA THR A 76 -19.93 -8.39 -5.18
C THR A 76 -20.05 -9.84 -5.68
N ILE A 77 -19.54 -10.10 -6.88
CA ILE A 77 -19.44 -11.44 -7.46
C ILE A 77 -18.47 -12.27 -6.60
N GLU A 78 -18.92 -13.45 -6.18
CA GLU A 78 -18.12 -14.51 -5.54
C GLU A 78 -16.93 -14.95 -6.40
#